data_AF-A0A7V2JZ97-F1
#
_entry.id   AF-A0A7V2JZ97-F1
#
_cell.length_a   1.000
_cell.length_b   1.000
_cell.length_c   1.000
_cell.angle_alpha   90.00
_cell.angle_beta   90.00
_cell.angle_gamma   90.00
#
_symmetry.space_group_name_H-M   'P 1'
#
loop_
_entity.id
_entity.type
_entity.pdbx_description
1 polymer ?
#
loop_
_entity_poly.entity_id
_entity_poly.type
_entity_poly.pdbx_seq_one_letter_code
_entity_poly.pdbx_strand_id
1 'polypeptide(L)'
;MKKKPANLIYGVDDKPPFVTTVFLGLQHVFVIFIAMIFPVMIVNHLGTSIDPRTASGFISITMISSGIVTILQALKKGPVGSGYLCPSVCGPSYLQASFMAISSGGLPVLFGMTAFVGVAESIFSRFMHKLRVLFPAEVTGTIVAMVGITIIP
;
A
#
# COMPACT_ATOMS: atom_id res chain seq x y z
N MET A 1 27.86 -3.94 -13.75
CA MET A 1 26.63 -4.70 -13.42
C MET A 1 26.56 -4.86 -11.91
N LYS A 2 25.40 -4.68 -11.26
CA LYS A 2 25.28 -4.90 -9.81
C LYS A 2 25.54 -6.38 -9.50
N LYS A 3 26.41 -6.68 -8.54
CA LYS A 3 26.76 -8.06 -8.17
C LYS A 3 25.57 -8.71 -7.48
N LYS A 4 25.09 -9.85 -8.01
CA LYS A 4 23.99 -10.64 -7.42
C LYS A 4 24.44 -11.20 -6.06
N PRO A 5 23.69 -10.97 -4.97
CA PRO A 5 24.03 -11.54 -3.66
C PRO A 5 23.90 -13.06 -3.69
N ALA A 6 24.77 -13.76 -2.94
CA ALA A 6 24.88 -15.23 -2.99
C ALA A 6 23.59 -15.98 -2.61
N ASN A 7 22.72 -15.36 -1.81
CA ASN A 7 21.47 -15.96 -1.31
C ASN A 7 20.26 -15.76 -2.24
N LEU A 8 20.44 -15.16 -3.42
CA LEU A 8 19.33 -14.83 -4.32
C LEU A 8 19.26 -15.84 -5.47
N ILE A 9 18.15 -16.58 -5.58
CA ILE A 9 17.94 -17.50 -6.71
C ILE A 9 17.72 -16.72 -8.00
N TYR A 10 16.93 -15.63 -7.96
CA TYR A 10 16.66 -14.74 -9.10
C TYR A 10 16.96 -13.28 -8.73
N GLY A 11 17.75 -12.60 -9.56
CA GLY A 11 17.97 -11.16 -9.55
C GLY A 11 16.75 -10.36 -9.99
N VAL A 12 16.78 -9.06 -9.74
CA VAL A 12 15.67 -8.14 -10.07
C VAL A 12 15.39 -8.09 -11.57
N ASP A 13 16.46 -8.15 -12.39
CA ASP A 13 16.38 -8.13 -13.84
C ASP A 13 16.40 -9.55 -14.46
N ASP A 14 16.48 -10.60 -13.64
CA ASP A 14 16.47 -11.99 -14.12
C ASP A 14 15.04 -12.35 -14.57
N LYS A 15 14.94 -13.22 -15.59
CA LYS A 15 13.65 -13.75 -16.07
C LYS A 15 13.54 -15.23 -15.70
N PRO A 16 12.81 -15.58 -14.63
CA PRO A 16 12.58 -16.97 -14.27
C PRO A 16 11.80 -17.72 -15.37
N PRO A 17 11.77 -19.06 -15.34
CA PRO A 17 10.89 -19.85 -16.19
C PRO A 17 9.43 -19.36 -16.10
N PHE A 18 8.69 -19.44 -17.21
CA PHE A 18 7.32 -18.92 -17.29
C PHE A 18 6.41 -19.49 -16.19
N VAL A 19 6.46 -20.81 -15.97
CA VAL A 19 5.69 -21.50 -14.93
C VAL A 19 6.00 -20.94 -13.55
N THR A 20 7.29 -20.82 -13.20
CA THR A 20 7.74 -20.24 -11.93
C THR A 20 7.23 -18.81 -11.77
N THR A 21 7.30 -18.00 -12.83
CA THR A 21 6.83 -16.60 -12.82
C THR A 21 5.34 -16.51 -12.55
N VAL A 22 4.53 -17.37 -13.18
CA VAL A 22 3.07 -17.44 -12.95
C VAL A 22 2.76 -17.82 -11.50
N PHE A 23 3.40 -18.85 -10.96
CA PHE A 23 3.19 -19.26 -9.57
C PHE A 23 3.63 -18.19 -8.56
N LEU A 24 4.79 -17.55 -8.76
CA LEU A 24 5.26 -16.44 -7.93
C LEU A 24 4.30 -15.25 -8.00
N GLY A 25 3.80 -14.92 -9.21
CA GLY A 25 2.81 -13.88 -9.41
C GLY A 25 1.52 -14.17 -8.64
N LEU A 26 1.01 -15.40 -8.74
CA LEU A 26 -0.19 -15.82 -8.02
C LEU A 26 0.00 -15.77 -6.50
N GLN A 27 1.16 -16.21 -6.00
CA GLN A 27 1.50 -16.09 -4.59
C GLN A 27 1.50 -14.63 -4.13
N HIS A 28 2.09 -13.73 -4.91
CA HIS A 28 2.07 -12.31 -4.60
C HIS A 28 0.64 -11.74 -4.56
N VAL A 29 -0.21 -12.14 -5.50
CA VAL A 29 -1.63 -11.74 -5.49
C VAL A 29 -2.30 -12.16 -4.19
N PHE A 30 -2.11 -13.42 -3.75
CA PHE A 30 -2.69 -13.89 -2.49
C PHE A 30 -2.16 -13.14 -1.25
N VAL A 31 -0.87 -12.82 -1.21
CA VAL A 31 -0.28 -12.05 -0.10
C VAL A 31 -0.86 -10.64 -0.05
N ILE A 32 -0.97 -9.96 -1.19
CA ILE A 32 -1.54 -8.60 -1.29
C ILE A 32 -3.02 -8.61 -0.96
N PHE A 33 -3.75 -9.68 -1.31
CA PHE A 33 -5.18 -9.81 -1.06
C PHE A 33 -5.52 -9.77 0.44
N ILE A 34 -4.63 -10.25 1.31
CA ILE A 34 -4.83 -10.16 2.77
C ILE A 34 -4.97 -8.70 3.23
N ALA A 35 -4.26 -7.76 2.59
CA ALA A 35 -4.36 -6.34 2.91
C ALA A 35 -5.70 -5.69 2.50
N MET A 36 -6.55 -6.39 1.73
CA MET A 36 -7.90 -5.92 1.42
C MET A 36 -8.84 -5.95 2.65
N ILE A 37 -8.40 -6.54 3.76
CA ILE A 37 -9.09 -6.43 5.05
C ILE A 37 -9.31 -4.95 5.45
N PHE A 38 -8.35 -4.05 5.18
CA PHE A 38 -8.45 -2.66 5.62
C PHE A 38 -9.52 -1.85 4.88
N PRO A 39 -9.61 -1.86 3.53
CA PRO A 39 -10.75 -1.28 2.82
C PRO A 39 -12.10 -1.85 3.29
N VAL A 40 -12.17 -3.16 3.57
CA VAL A 40 -13.39 -3.79 4.10
C VAL A 40 -13.73 -3.25 5.49
N MET A 41 -12.75 -3.09 6.38
CA MET A 41 -12.96 -2.48 7.70
C MET A 41 -13.47 -1.04 7.60
N ILE A 42 -12.95 -0.25 6.66
CA ILE A 42 -13.41 1.12 6.39
C ILE A 42 -14.89 1.13 5.95
N VAL A 43 -15.27 0.23 5.04
CA VAL A 43 -16.65 0.07 4.59
C VAL A 43 -17.56 -0.38 5.73
N ASN A 44 -17.12 -1.34 6.55
CA ASN A 44 -17.89 -1.80 7.70
C ASN A 44 -18.09 -0.69 8.75
N HIS A 45 -17.10 0.18 8.93
CA HIS A 45 -17.20 1.32 9.85
C HIS A 45 -18.25 2.36 9.40
N LEU A 46 -18.47 2.51 8.09
CA LEU A 46 -19.56 3.33 7.55
C LEU A 46 -20.95 2.74 7.85
N GLY A 47 -21.03 1.44 8.13
CA GLY A 47 -22.25 0.74 8.54
C GLY A 47 -23.36 0.86 7.49
N THR A 48 -24.58 1.16 7.94
CA THR A 48 -25.76 1.33 7.09
C THR A 48 -25.79 2.65 6.31
N SER A 49 -24.80 3.53 6.53
CA SER A 49 -24.73 4.86 5.90
C SER A 49 -24.31 4.82 4.43
N ILE A 50 -23.87 3.65 3.94
CA ILE A 50 -23.39 3.45 2.57
C ILE A 50 -24.28 2.44 1.85
N ASP A 51 -24.64 2.75 0.61
CA ASP A 51 -25.35 1.81 -0.25
C ASP A 51 -24.47 0.58 -0.57
N PRO A 52 -25.00 -0.66 -0.54
CA PRO A 52 -24.22 -1.87 -0.82
C PRO A 52 -23.49 -1.87 -2.17
N ARG A 53 -24.03 -1.19 -3.19
CA ARG A 53 -23.37 -1.05 -4.49
C ARG A 53 -22.18 -0.10 -4.40
N THR A 54 -22.28 0.97 -3.62
CA THR A 54 -21.16 1.88 -3.37
C THR A 54 -20.08 1.20 -2.53
N ALA A 55 -20.46 0.40 -1.53
CA ALA A 55 -19.54 -0.38 -0.70
C ALA A 55 -18.73 -1.40 -1.52
N SER A 56 -19.40 -2.21 -2.34
CA SER A 56 -18.72 -3.16 -3.26
C SER A 56 -17.90 -2.44 -4.33
N GLY A 57 -18.39 -1.30 -4.82
CA GLY A 57 -17.66 -0.44 -5.75
C GLY A 57 -16.36 0.11 -5.16
N PHE A 58 -16.38 0.54 -3.89
CA PHE A 58 -15.20 1.05 -3.18
C PHE A 58 -14.09 -0.01 -3.08
N ILE A 59 -14.44 -1.23 -2.69
CA ILE A 59 -13.48 -2.34 -2.61
C ILE A 59 -12.93 -2.67 -4.01
N SER A 60 -13.81 -2.76 -5.01
CA SER A 60 -13.43 -3.10 -6.39
C SER A 60 -12.47 -2.07 -6.99
N ILE A 61 -12.76 -0.77 -6.84
CA ILE A 61 -11.88 0.27 -7.38
C ILE A 61 -10.57 0.38 -6.59
N THR A 62 -10.58 0.09 -5.29
CA THR A 62 -9.36 0.00 -4.48
C THR A 62 -8.46 -1.14 -4.97
N MET A 63 -9.05 -2.31 -5.27
CA MET A 63 -8.31 -3.45 -5.81
C MET A 63 -7.71 -3.14 -7.19
N ILE A 64 -8.50 -2.55 -8.09
CA ILE A 64 -8.03 -2.16 -9.43
C ILE A 64 -6.92 -1.10 -9.33
N SER A 65 -7.14 -0.06 -8.50
CA SER A 65 -6.15 1.00 -8.25
C SER A 65 -4.85 0.45 -7.71
N SER A 66 -4.89 -0.44 -6.71
CA SER A 66 -3.71 -1.13 -6.15
C SER A 66 -2.93 -1.89 -7.23
N GLY A 67 -3.62 -2.61 -8.12
CA GLY A 67 -2.99 -3.30 -9.23
C GLY A 67 -2.30 -2.34 -10.21
N ILE A 68 -2.99 -1.28 -10.63
CA ILE A 68 -2.45 -0.26 -11.53
C ILE A 68 -1.22 0.40 -10.90
N VAL A 69 -1.31 0.84 -9.65
CA VAL A 69 -0.19 1.49 -8.94
C VAL A 69 0.98 0.52 -8.80
N THR A 70 0.74 -0.75 -8.48
CA THR A 70 1.81 -1.76 -8.38
C THR A 70 2.53 -1.95 -9.72
N ILE A 71 1.79 -1.98 -10.84
CA ILE A 71 2.38 -2.04 -12.18
C ILE A 71 3.21 -0.77 -12.44
N LEU A 72 2.65 0.42 -12.18
CA LEU A 72 3.37 1.68 -12.36
C LEU A 72 4.65 1.74 -11.50
N GLN A 73 4.62 1.21 -10.29
CA GLN A 73 5.79 1.19 -9.41
C GLN A 73 6.87 0.23 -9.88
N ALA A 74 6.46 -0.90 -10.47
CA ALA A 74 7.36 -1.88 -11.07
C ALA A 74 8.00 -1.40 -12.38
N LEU A 75 7.33 -0.50 -13.12
CA LEU A 75 7.89 0.09 -14.32
C LEU A 75 8.98 1.11 -13.96
N LYS A 76 10.14 1.02 -14.63
CA LYS A 76 11.24 1.99 -14.51
C LYS A 76 11.20 3.06 -15.62
N LYS A 77 10.01 3.46 -16.06
CA LYS A 77 9.83 4.41 -17.18
C LYS A 77 9.31 5.74 -16.65
N GLY A 78 10.20 6.74 -16.62
CA GLY A 78 9.86 8.13 -16.31
C GLY A 78 10.27 8.58 -14.89
N PRO A 79 9.71 9.71 -14.40
CA PRO A 79 10.02 10.25 -13.07
C PRO A 79 9.33 9.51 -11.91
N VAL A 80 8.42 8.58 -12.23
CA VAL A 80 7.63 7.77 -11.28
C VAL A 80 7.93 6.30 -11.57
N GLY A 81 8.07 5.50 -10.51
CA GLY A 81 8.39 4.08 -10.61
C GLY A 81 9.75 3.73 -10.02
N SER A 82 9.81 2.71 -9.18
CA SER A 82 11.05 2.27 -8.53
C SER A 82 11.88 1.35 -9.43
N GLY A 83 11.23 0.69 -10.40
CA GLY A 83 11.82 -0.41 -11.16
C GLY A 83 11.92 -1.72 -10.35
N TYR A 84 11.26 -1.77 -9.19
CA TYR A 84 11.17 -2.93 -8.32
C TYR A 84 9.70 -3.30 -8.12
N LEU A 85 9.42 -4.59 -7.86
CA LEU A 85 8.09 -5.01 -7.44
C LEU A 85 7.79 -4.43 -6.05
N CYS A 86 7.08 -3.30 -6.03
CA CYS A 86 6.61 -2.63 -4.83
C CYS A 86 5.08 -2.64 -4.81
N PRO A 87 4.46 -3.69 -4.24
CA PRO A 87 3.01 -3.77 -4.14
C PRO A 87 2.41 -2.61 -3.37
N SER A 88 1.44 -1.94 -3.97
CA SER A 88 0.67 -0.89 -3.32
C SER A 88 -0.46 -1.51 -2.52
N VAL A 89 -0.38 -1.45 -1.20
CA VAL A 89 -1.39 -1.99 -0.29
C VAL A 89 -1.90 -0.91 0.66
N CYS A 90 -3.18 -1.00 1.04
CA CYS A 90 -3.70 -0.18 2.12
C CYS A 90 -3.01 -0.59 3.42
N GLY A 91 -2.26 0.34 4.01
CA GLY A 91 -1.52 0.10 5.24
C GLY A 91 -2.39 0.33 6.49
N PRO A 92 -2.13 -0.39 7.59
CA PRO A 92 -2.84 -0.18 8.84
C PRO A 92 -2.61 1.20 9.47
N SER A 93 -1.50 1.86 9.17
CA SER A 93 -1.18 3.21 9.63
C SER A 93 -2.23 4.26 9.23
N TYR A 94 -2.99 3.99 8.16
CA TYR A 94 -4.03 4.88 7.65
C TYR A 94 -5.42 4.59 8.23
N LEU A 95 -5.61 3.46 8.90
CA LEU A 95 -6.93 2.97 9.29
C LEU A 95 -7.60 3.90 10.31
N GLN A 96 -6.89 4.24 11.39
CA GLN A 96 -7.45 5.08 12.46
C GLN A 96 -7.78 6.49 11.95
N ALA A 97 -6.89 7.09 11.15
CA ALA A 97 -7.16 8.38 10.51
C ALA A 97 -8.40 8.31 9.59
N SER A 98 -8.58 7.20 8.87
CA SER A 98 -9.76 6.98 8.01
C SER A 98 -11.05 6.91 8.81
N PHE A 99 -11.07 6.24 9.96
CA PHE A 99 -12.22 6.20 10.87
C PHE A 99 -12.57 7.58 11.42
N MET A 100 -11.56 8.36 11.82
CA MET A 100 -11.77 9.74 12.27
C MET A 100 -12.34 10.63 11.16
N ALA A 101 -11.83 10.50 9.93
CA ALA A 101 -12.33 11.25 8.78
C ALA A 101 -13.80 10.90 8.47
N ILE A 102 -14.14 9.61 8.50
CA ILE A 102 -15.51 9.14 8.32
C ILE A 102 -16.43 9.68 9.42
N SER A 103 -16.00 9.62 10.67
CA SER A 103 -16.79 10.13 11.81
C SER A 103 -17.02 11.63 11.74
N SER A 104 -16.12 12.38 11.09
CA SER A 104 -16.20 13.84 10.98
C SER A 104 -17.06 14.33 9.82
N GLY A 105 -17.10 13.60 8.69
CA GLY A 105 -17.88 14.03 7.53
C GLY A 105 -18.03 12.99 6.42
N GLY A 106 -17.93 11.70 6.77
CA GLY A 106 -18.21 10.58 5.88
C GLY A 106 -17.21 10.41 4.74
N LEU A 107 -17.68 9.75 3.67
CA LEU A 107 -16.89 9.44 2.48
C LEU A 107 -16.25 10.66 1.79
N PRO A 108 -16.93 11.82 1.64
CA PRO A 108 -16.31 12.98 1.00
C PRO A 108 -15.05 13.46 1.73
N VAL A 109 -15.09 13.49 3.06
CA VAL A 109 -13.92 13.88 3.88
C VAL A 109 -12.82 12.83 3.79
N LEU A 110 -13.17 11.54 3.78
CA LEU A 110 -12.19 10.46 3.58
C LEU A 110 -11.45 10.58 2.24
N PHE A 111 -12.18 10.80 1.14
CA PHE A 111 -11.60 10.97 -0.18
C PHE A 111 -10.75 12.24 -0.28
N GLY A 112 -11.25 13.35 0.27
CA GLY A 112 -10.50 14.61 0.32
C GLY A 112 -9.20 14.50 1.11
N MET A 113 -9.26 13.87 2.30
CA MET A 113 -8.09 13.59 3.12
C MET A 113 -7.09 12.71 2.36
N THR A 114 -7.54 11.61 1.77
CA THR A 114 -6.66 10.67 1.05
C THR A 114 -6.00 11.34 -0.16
N ALA A 115 -6.75 12.14 -0.93
CA ALA A 115 -6.20 12.88 -2.06
C ALA A 115 -5.15 13.91 -1.62
N PHE A 116 -5.46 14.68 -0.56
CA PHE A 116 -4.53 15.67 -0.01
C PHE A 116 -3.25 15.01 0.51
N VAL A 117 -3.38 13.94 1.29
CA VAL A 117 -2.23 13.21 1.82
C VAL A 117 -1.40 12.58 0.70
N GLY A 118 -2.02 12.01 -0.33
CA GLY A 118 -1.29 11.45 -1.47
C GLY A 118 -0.44 12.49 -2.22
N VAL A 119 -0.96 13.70 -2.40
CA VAL A 119 -0.20 14.82 -2.99
C VAL A 119 0.91 15.27 -2.04
N ALA A 120 0.61 15.43 -0.75
CA ALA A 120 1.59 15.82 0.26
C ALA A 120 2.74 14.81 0.34
N GLU A 121 2.45 13.51 0.44
CA GLU A 121 3.45 12.45 0.47
C GLU A 121 4.30 12.41 -0.80
N SER A 122 3.68 12.64 -1.96
CA SER A 122 4.40 12.74 -3.23
C SER A 122 5.45 13.86 -3.20
N ILE A 123 5.12 15.00 -2.58
CA ILE A 123 6.06 16.11 -2.38
C ILE A 123 7.12 15.75 -1.33
N PHE A 124 6.70 15.20 -0.17
CA PHE A 124 7.60 14.80 0.91
C PHE A 124 8.59 13.70 0.49
N SER A 125 8.21 12.84 -0.45
CA SER A 125 9.07 11.77 -1.00
C SER A 125 10.42 12.32 -1.51
N ARG A 126 10.44 13.57 -2.02
CA ARG A 126 11.64 14.24 -2.53
C ARG A 126 12.66 14.56 -1.42
N PHE A 127 12.19 14.76 -0.19
CA PHE A 127 13.01 15.13 0.96
C PHE A 127 13.33 13.94 1.88
N MET A 128 12.66 12.80 1.68
CA MET A 128 12.78 11.61 2.53
C MET A 128 14.22 11.13 2.72
N HIS A 129 15.07 11.25 1.68
CA HIS A 129 16.48 10.86 1.76
C HIS A 129 17.27 11.65 2.81
N LYS A 130 16.90 12.90 3.10
CA LYS A 130 17.53 13.74 4.14
C LYS A 130 16.98 13.43 5.53
N LEU A 131 15.69 13.13 5.61
CA LEU A 131 14.99 12.84 6.87
C LEU A 131 15.32 11.45 7.43
N ARG A 132 15.90 10.54 6.64
CA ARG A 132 16.27 9.20 7.07
C ARG A 132 17.13 9.15 8.34
N VAL A 133 17.94 10.19 8.59
CA VAL A 133 18.77 10.31 9.79
C VAL A 133 17.94 10.39 11.08
N LEU A 134 16.69 10.89 10.99
CA LEU A 134 15.77 11.02 12.13
C LEU A 134 15.04 9.72 12.47
N PHE A 135 15.11 8.72 11.59
CA PHE A 135 14.39 7.45 11.73
C PHE A 135 15.38 6.29 11.79
N PRO A 136 16.14 6.16 12.90
CA PRO A 136 16.98 4.99 13.10
C PRO A 136 16.12 3.72 13.23
N ALA A 137 16.76 2.55 13.15
CA ALA A 137 16.06 1.27 13.09
C ALA A 137 15.17 1.02 14.33
N GLU A 138 15.62 1.51 15.49
CA GLU A 138 14.93 1.42 16.76
C GLU A 138 13.61 2.20 16.75
N VAL A 139 13.62 3.44 16.24
CA VAL A 139 12.42 4.28 16.15
C VAL A 139 11.45 3.75 15.11
N THR A 140 11.96 3.30 13.96
CA THR A 140 11.11 2.72 12.92
C THR A 140 10.47 1.41 13.40
N GLY A 141 11.23 0.57 14.11
CA GLY A 141 10.75 -0.68 14.67
C GLY A 141 9.66 -0.48 15.73
N THR A 142 9.83 0.48 16.63
CA THR A 142 8.81 0.79 17.64
C THR A 142 7.53 1.34 17.02
N ILE A 143 7.62 2.21 16.00
CA ILE A 143 6.45 2.72 15.28
C ILE A 143 5.69 1.58 14.60
N VAL A 144 6.39 0.66 13.92
CA VAL A 144 5.75 -0.49 13.26
C VAL A 144 5.10 -1.42 14.29
N ALA A 145 5.74 -1.65 15.44
CA ALA A 145 5.17 -2.43 16.52
C ALA A 145 3.89 -1.78 17.08
N MET A 146 3.90 -0.46 17.32
CA MET A 146 2.73 0.28 17.80
C MET A 146 1.58 0.22 16.80
N VAL A 147 1.86 0.40 15.49
CA VAL A 147 0.84 0.23 14.45
C VAL A 147 0.24 -1.17 14.51
N GLY A 148 1.06 -2.21 14.67
CA GLY A 148 0.59 -3.59 14.86
C GLY A 148 -0.37 -3.74 16.05
N ILE A 149 0.03 -3.22 17.23
CA ILE A 149 -0.76 -3.28 18.46
C ILE A 149 -2.11 -2.57 18.28
N THR A 150 -2.15 -1.43 17.59
CA THR A 150 -3.40 -0.66 17.39
C THR A 150 -4.44 -1.32 16.49
N ILE A 151 -4.06 -2.36 15.73
CA ILE A 151 -4.98 -3.12 14.86
C ILE A 151 -5.60 -4.29 15.62
N ILE A 152 -4.93 -4.79 16.67
CA ILE A 152 -5.45 -5.88 17.47
C ILE A 152 -6.68 -5.34 18.22
N PRO A 153 -7.86 -5.93 18.02
CA PRO A 153 -9.08 -5.50 18.69
C PRO A 153 -9.02 -5.69 20.21
#